data_AF-A0A3D1TGH9-F1
#
_entry.id   AF-A0A3D1TGH9-F1
#
_cell.length_a   1.000
_cell.length_b   1.000
_cell.length_c   1.000
_cell.angle_alpha   90.00
_cell.angle_beta   90.00
_cell.angle_gamma   90.00
#
_symmetry.space_group_name_H-M   'P 1'
#
loop_
_entity.id
_entity.type
_entity.pdbx_description
1 polymer ?
#
loop_
_entity_poly.entity_id
_entity_poly.type
_entity_poly.pdbx_seq_one_letter_code
_entity_poly.pdbx_strand_id
1 'polypeptide(L)'
;MNTMEELSEGAKSILDSLADGAYVTDTNRRILFWNRAAEEMLGWNKGDVLGRCCGDNILIHVDKDGHQLCLEESCPLHRSIVTGRPSEEPVLLFAQHKEGGRVPVEVTVAPILDESGEEIGGIELFRDMTLLMRDLMKARMIQEHALECRLEDDPRVGFATLQVSHGIVGGDFYRAVRLNADEYALMIADVMGHGIASALYCMQMRALWDELEELAGDPGALMTAMNSRLHRLAQRDLYFATAAVVVLNVSTGMFRYAMAGHPPILILCVGGGFRRLTAPGMALGLIGSIKFEIREGQLLEGESLLMYTDGALELIDESGCQLGMEGLLEICRKEGL
;
A
#
# COMPACT_ATOMS: atom_id res chain seq x y z
N MET A 1 27.28 -38.54 15.32
CA MET A 1 26.84 -37.64 16.40
C MET A 1 26.25 -36.43 15.70
N ASN A 2 24.94 -36.22 15.82
CA ASN A 2 24.23 -35.13 15.15
C ASN A 2 24.70 -33.81 15.76
N THR A 3 25.34 -32.97 14.96
CA THR A 3 25.99 -31.70 15.33
C THR A 3 25.04 -30.61 15.82
N MET A 4 23.73 -30.89 15.94
CA MET A 4 22.71 -29.91 16.29
C MET A 4 21.93 -30.18 17.59
N GLU A 5 22.18 -31.30 18.27
CA GLU A 5 21.45 -31.63 19.51
C GLU A 5 21.82 -30.73 20.71
N GLU A 6 22.93 -29.98 20.64
CA GLU A 6 23.35 -29.11 21.75
C GLU A 6 23.72 -27.70 21.27
N LEU A 7 22.70 -26.87 21.03
CA LEU A 7 22.86 -25.42 21.23
C LEU A 7 23.47 -25.22 22.63
N SER A 8 24.64 -24.55 22.68
CA SER A 8 25.34 -24.31 23.93
C SER A 8 24.44 -23.56 24.93
N GLU A 9 24.60 -23.81 26.23
CA GLU A 9 23.82 -23.10 27.26
C GLU A 9 23.94 -21.58 27.14
N GLY A 10 25.12 -21.09 26.74
CA GLY A 10 25.34 -19.67 26.45
C GLY A 10 24.46 -19.15 25.31
N ALA A 11 24.39 -19.87 24.18
CA ALA A 11 23.54 -19.48 23.05
C ALA A 11 22.05 -19.49 23.42
N LYS A 12 21.60 -20.51 24.17
CA LYS A 12 20.22 -20.60 24.69
C LYS A 12 19.89 -19.40 25.57
N SER A 13 20.77 -19.07 26.52
CA SER A 13 20.57 -17.93 27.43
C SER A 13 20.51 -16.60 26.70
N ILE A 14 21.28 -16.43 25.62
CA ILE A 14 21.24 -15.21 24.79
C ILE A 14 19.88 -15.13 24.07
N LEU A 15 19.46 -16.21 23.40
CA LEU A 15 18.19 -16.24 22.67
C LEU A 15 16.96 -16.09 23.59
N ASP A 16 17.01 -16.66 24.80
CA ASP A 16 15.97 -16.49 25.83
C ASP A 16 15.89 -15.07 26.41
N SER A 17 16.95 -14.28 26.25
CA SER A 17 16.97 -12.88 26.69
C SER A 17 16.47 -11.90 25.63
N LEU A 18 16.20 -12.37 24.41
CA LEU A 18 15.66 -11.54 23.33
C LEU A 18 14.20 -11.18 23.63
N ALA A 19 13.82 -9.94 23.28
CA ALA A 19 12.43 -9.51 23.27
C ALA A 19 11.67 -10.04 22.05
N ASP A 20 12.37 -10.31 20.95
CA ASP A 20 11.81 -10.92 19.75
C ASP A 20 11.67 -12.44 19.97
N GLY A 21 10.61 -13.02 19.43
CA GLY A 21 10.42 -14.47 19.40
C GLY A 21 11.51 -15.12 18.56
N ALA A 22 12.04 -16.25 19.02
CA ALA A 22 13.12 -16.96 18.35
C ALA A 22 12.89 -18.46 18.40
N TYR A 23 13.04 -19.11 17.25
CA TYR A 23 13.08 -20.57 17.18
C TYR A 23 14.14 -21.06 16.19
N VAL A 24 14.66 -22.25 16.46
CA VAL A 24 15.66 -22.92 15.61
C VAL A 24 15.09 -24.23 15.13
N THR A 25 15.35 -24.60 13.87
CA THR A 25 14.96 -25.88 13.30
C THR A 25 16.10 -26.60 12.64
N ASP A 26 16.01 -27.93 12.52
CA ASP A 26 16.79 -28.73 11.56
C ASP A 26 16.43 -28.45 10.10
N THR A 27 17.15 -29.09 9.18
CA THR A 27 16.89 -29.00 7.72
C THR A 27 15.51 -29.52 7.32
N ASN A 28 14.88 -30.35 8.16
CA ASN A 28 13.51 -30.85 7.99
C ASN A 28 12.46 -29.96 8.69
N ARG A 29 12.85 -28.77 9.16
CA ARG A 29 12.02 -27.80 9.88
C ARG A 29 11.47 -28.30 11.22
N ARG A 30 12.11 -29.30 11.83
CA ARG A 30 11.78 -29.73 13.20
C ARG A 30 12.35 -28.75 14.21
N ILE A 31 11.50 -28.22 15.08
CA ILE A 31 11.88 -27.22 16.08
C ILE A 31 12.79 -27.85 17.13
N LEU A 32 14.00 -27.30 17.28
CA LEU A 32 14.99 -27.72 18.28
C LEU A 32 15.10 -26.72 19.44
N PHE A 33 14.71 -25.48 19.22
CA PHE A 33 14.72 -24.44 20.24
C PHE A 33 13.53 -23.50 20.04
N TRP A 34 13.01 -22.99 21.16
CA TRP A 34 11.87 -22.09 21.23
C TRP A 34 12.07 -21.22 22.47
N ASN A 35 12.18 -19.90 22.29
CA ASN A 35 12.45 -18.99 23.40
C ASN A 35 11.19 -18.56 24.15
N ARG A 36 11.39 -17.95 25.31
CA ARG A 36 10.30 -17.43 26.14
C ARG A 36 9.41 -16.41 25.40
N ALA A 37 10.00 -15.48 24.64
CA ALA A 37 9.22 -14.48 23.90
C ALA A 37 8.28 -15.13 22.88
N ALA A 38 8.70 -16.22 22.23
CA ALA A 38 7.87 -16.97 21.31
C ALA A 38 6.69 -17.67 22.03
N GLU A 39 6.88 -18.17 23.25
CA GLU A 39 5.79 -18.69 24.09
C GLU A 39 4.77 -17.60 24.42
N GLU A 40 5.25 -16.41 24.81
CA GLU A 40 4.39 -15.29 25.19
C GLU A 40 3.60 -14.72 24.00
N MET A 41 4.22 -14.64 22.81
CA MET A 41 3.59 -14.09 21.60
C MET A 41 2.59 -15.05 20.94
N LEU A 42 2.90 -16.35 20.88
CA LEU A 42 2.12 -17.31 20.11
C LEU A 42 1.32 -18.31 20.97
N GLY A 43 1.51 -18.28 22.29
CA GLY A 43 0.80 -19.12 23.26
C GLY A 43 1.28 -20.58 23.31
N TRP A 44 2.23 -20.96 22.45
CA TRP A 44 2.80 -22.30 22.42
C TRP A 44 3.92 -22.45 23.45
N ASN A 45 3.78 -23.39 24.39
CA ASN A 45 4.88 -23.73 25.26
C ASN A 45 5.93 -24.55 24.51
N LYS A 46 7.20 -24.39 24.85
CA LYS A 46 8.33 -25.14 24.31
C LYS A 46 8.10 -26.65 24.33
N GLY A 47 7.56 -27.18 25.43
CA GLY A 47 7.25 -28.61 25.56
C GLY A 47 6.22 -29.14 24.54
N ASP A 48 5.37 -28.27 23.99
CA ASP A 48 4.33 -28.64 23.02
C ASP A 48 4.85 -28.66 21.57
N VAL A 49 5.97 -27.98 21.30
CA VAL A 49 6.47 -27.69 19.94
C VAL A 49 7.81 -28.34 19.61
N LEU A 50 8.66 -28.61 20.60
CA LEU A 50 9.96 -29.24 20.36
C LEU A 50 9.83 -30.60 19.66
N GLY A 51 10.68 -30.83 18.66
CA GLY A 51 10.72 -32.04 17.83
C GLY A 51 9.65 -32.10 16.72
N ARG A 52 8.68 -31.19 16.72
CA ARG A 52 7.63 -31.09 15.70
C ARG A 52 8.03 -30.16 14.58
N CYS A 53 7.45 -30.37 13.39
CA CYS A 53 7.66 -29.47 12.27
C CYS A 53 6.97 -28.13 12.53
N CYS A 54 7.64 -26.99 12.28
CA CYS A 54 7.08 -25.68 12.56
C CYS A 54 5.76 -25.38 11.80
N GLY A 55 5.57 -25.99 10.62
CA GLY A 55 4.34 -25.89 9.83
C GLY A 55 3.21 -26.84 10.24
N ASP A 56 3.45 -27.78 11.17
CA ASP A 56 2.47 -28.81 11.59
C ASP A 56 1.50 -28.27 12.65
N ASN A 57 0.55 -27.44 12.23
CA ASN A 57 -0.47 -26.85 13.11
C ASN A 57 0.10 -26.06 14.31
N ILE A 58 1.29 -25.49 14.14
CA ILE A 58 1.95 -24.61 15.12
C ILE A 58 1.98 -23.18 14.60
N LEU A 59 2.84 -22.90 13.60
CA LEU A 59 3.04 -21.54 13.10
C LEU A 59 2.08 -21.16 11.96
N ILE A 60 1.82 -22.09 11.03
CA ILE A 60 1.00 -21.91 9.80
C ILE A 60 1.00 -20.44 9.34
N HIS A 61 2.17 -19.99 8.90
CA HIS A 61 2.34 -18.63 8.40
C HIS A 61 1.46 -18.40 7.18
N VAL A 62 0.86 -17.22 7.11
CA VAL A 62 0.17 -16.74 5.91
C VAL A 62 0.61 -15.33 5.55
N ASP A 63 0.46 -14.97 4.28
CA ASP A 63 0.64 -13.59 3.82
C ASP A 63 -0.59 -12.71 4.16
N LYS A 64 -0.55 -11.45 3.71
CA LYS A 64 -1.63 -10.47 3.88
C LYS A 64 -2.94 -10.85 3.18
N ASP A 65 -2.86 -11.67 2.14
CA ASP A 65 -4.00 -12.10 1.31
C ASP A 65 -4.57 -13.44 1.83
N GLY A 66 -3.89 -14.08 2.78
CA GLY A 66 -4.30 -15.30 3.45
C GLY A 66 -3.74 -16.58 2.86
N HIS A 67 -2.80 -16.50 1.90
CA HIS A 67 -2.15 -17.68 1.33
C HIS A 67 -1.16 -18.29 2.31
N GLN A 68 -1.12 -19.62 2.36
CA GLN A 68 -0.24 -20.36 3.27
C GLN A 68 1.22 -20.34 2.80
N LEU A 69 2.10 -19.89 3.69
CA LEU A 69 3.53 -19.74 3.44
C LEU A 69 4.37 -20.90 3.99
N CYS A 70 3.86 -21.73 4.89
CA CYS A 70 4.64 -22.85 5.47
C CYS A 70 4.82 -24.06 4.50
N LEU A 71 4.81 -23.83 3.20
CA LEU A 71 5.05 -24.83 2.14
C LEU A 71 6.51 -24.75 1.67
N GLU A 72 6.98 -25.73 0.89
CA GLU A 72 8.38 -25.81 0.46
C GLU A 72 8.80 -24.57 -0.35
N GLU A 73 7.99 -24.12 -1.31
CA GLU A 73 8.38 -23.01 -2.20
C GLU A 73 8.12 -21.61 -1.63
N SER A 74 7.24 -21.48 -0.63
CA SER A 74 6.81 -20.18 -0.09
C SER A 74 7.38 -19.84 1.28
N CYS A 75 7.98 -20.80 2.00
CA CYS A 75 8.45 -20.60 3.36
C CYS A 75 9.79 -19.84 3.39
N PRO A 76 9.86 -18.63 4.00
CA PRO A 76 11.11 -17.87 4.08
C PRO A 76 12.25 -18.68 4.72
N LEU A 77 11.97 -19.37 5.83
CA LEU A 77 12.95 -20.19 6.54
C LEU A 77 13.44 -21.36 5.67
N HIS A 78 12.53 -22.09 5.02
CA HIS A 78 12.93 -23.21 4.15
C HIS A 78 13.81 -22.73 3.00
N ARG A 79 13.41 -21.65 2.33
CA ARG A 79 14.20 -21.03 1.26
C ARG A 79 15.58 -20.63 1.75
N SER A 80 15.68 -20.06 2.96
CA SER A 80 16.95 -19.67 3.57
C SER A 80 17.88 -20.87 3.80
N ILE A 81 17.34 -21.98 4.32
CA ILE A 81 18.07 -23.24 4.53
C ILE A 81 18.54 -23.82 3.18
N VAL A 82 17.67 -23.88 2.17
CA VAL A 82 18.01 -24.49 0.87
C VAL A 82 19.00 -23.65 0.06
N THR A 83 18.93 -22.32 0.17
CA THR A 83 19.78 -21.41 -0.61
C THR A 83 21.09 -21.03 0.10
N GLY A 84 21.22 -21.36 1.39
CA GLY A 84 22.34 -20.94 2.22
C GLY A 84 22.40 -19.42 2.42
N ARG A 85 21.29 -18.69 2.23
CA ARG A 85 21.23 -17.22 2.29
C ARG A 85 20.25 -16.73 3.35
N PRO A 86 20.62 -15.75 4.19
CA PRO A 86 19.66 -15.11 5.08
C PRO A 86 18.65 -14.26 4.29
N SER A 87 17.55 -13.88 4.95
CA SER A 87 16.66 -12.85 4.42
C SER A 87 17.38 -11.51 4.33
N GLU A 88 17.32 -10.85 3.17
CA GLU A 88 17.88 -9.49 2.98
C GLU A 88 17.08 -8.43 3.73
N GLU A 89 15.75 -8.59 3.76
CA GLU A 89 14.82 -7.71 4.46
C GLU A 89 13.83 -8.53 5.29
N PRO A 90 13.31 -7.96 6.39
CA PRO A 90 12.24 -8.59 7.16
C PRO A 90 10.96 -8.75 6.33
N VAL A 91 10.22 -9.82 6.60
CA VAL A 91 8.96 -10.11 5.91
C VAL A 91 7.82 -10.03 6.91
N LEU A 92 6.84 -9.17 6.65
CA LEU A 92 5.60 -9.12 7.44
C LEU A 92 4.69 -10.29 7.03
N LEU A 93 4.34 -11.13 7.99
CA LEU A 93 3.41 -12.25 7.80
C LEU A 93 2.55 -12.45 9.06
N PHE A 94 1.63 -13.40 9.02
CA PHE A 94 0.76 -13.71 10.15
C PHE A 94 1.00 -15.13 10.65
N ALA A 95 1.41 -15.25 11.91
CA ALA A 95 1.59 -16.52 12.59
C ALA A 95 0.30 -16.93 13.32
N GLN A 96 0.01 -18.23 13.33
CA GLN A 96 -1.10 -18.80 14.07
C GLN A 96 -0.79 -18.79 15.58
N HIS A 97 -1.75 -18.28 16.35
CA HIS A 97 -1.73 -18.39 17.81
C HIS A 97 -2.33 -19.74 18.25
N LYS A 98 -1.85 -20.30 19.37
CA LYS A 98 -2.31 -21.61 19.90
C LYS A 98 -3.82 -21.67 20.14
N GLU A 99 -4.40 -20.58 20.62
CA GLU A 99 -5.85 -20.46 20.88
C GLU A 99 -6.67 -20.16 19.61
N GLY A 100 -6.02 -20.15 18.44
CA GLY A 100 -6.60 -19.68 17.18
C GLY A 100 -6.40 -18.18 16.97
N GLY A 101 -6.74 -17.71 15.77
CA GLY A 101 -6.43 -16.35 15.34
C GLY A 101 -5.01 -16.22 14.79
N ARG A 102 -4.65 -14.99 14.46
CA ARG A 102 -3.41 -14.65 13.74
C ARG A 102 -2.71 -13.48 14.43
N VAL A 103 -1.41 -13.62 14.67
CA VAL A 103 -0.53 -12.59 15.22
C VAL A 103 0.32 -12.04 14.07
N PRO A 104 0.23 -10.75 13.75
CA PRO A 104 1.11 -10.15 12.74
C PRO A 104 2.53 -10.10 13.29
N VAL A 105 3.47 -10.70 12.57
CA VAL A 105 4.87 -10.73 12.95
C VAL A 105 5.77 -10.34 11.77
N GLU A 106 6.81 -9.59 12.08
CA GLU A 106 7.88 -9.30 11.13
C GLU A 106 9.00 -10.34 11.34
N VAL A 107 9.28 -11.16 10.32
CA VAL A 107 10.22 -12.29 10.43
C VAL A 107 11.53 -12.01 9.71
N THR A 108 12.62 -12.50 10.29
CA THR A 108 13.94 -12.60 9.66
C THR A 108 14.48 -14.01 9.84
N VAL A 109 15.15 -14.53 8.82
CA VAL A 109 15.61 -15.92 8.80
C VAL A 109 17.08 -15.99 8.36
N ALA A 110 17.79 -16.97 8.90
CA ALA A 110 19.15 -17.27 8.48
C ALA A 110 19.41 -18.79 8.55
N PRO A 111 20.24 -19.34 7.65
CA PRO A 111 20.71 -20.70 7.77
C PRO A 111 21.68 -20.80 8.95
N ILE A 112 21.70 -21.97 9.59
CA ILE A 112 22.72 -22.33 10.57
C ILE A 112 23.68 -23.29 9.89
N LEU A 113 24.96 -22.95 9.91
CA LEU A 113 26.04 -23.72 9.29
C LEU A 113 26.84 -24.45 10.37
N ASP A 114 27.37 -25.63 10.05
CA ASP A 114 28.37 -26.29 10.88
C ASP A 114 29.79 -25.76 10.61
N GLU A 115 30.79 -26.33 11.28
CA GLU A 115 32.21 -25.93 11.12
C GLU A 115 32.75 -26.18 9.70
N SER A 116 32.13 -27.07 8.92
CA SER A 116 32.49 -27.36 7.54
C SER A 116 31.80 -26.44 6.53
N GLY A 117 30.85 -25.63 6.98
CA GLY A 117 30.06 -24.72 6.14
C GLY A 117 28.80 -25.34 5.58
N GLU A 118 28.41 -26.55 6.01
CA GLU A 118 27.19 -27.23 5.58
C GLU A 118 25.97 -26.73 6.38
N GLU A 119 24.83 -26.55 5.70
CA GLU A 119 23.57 -26.14 6.32
C GLU A 119 23.00 -27.28 7.18
N ILE A 120 22.97 -27.06 8.50
CA ILE A 120 22.41 -28.02 9.46
C ILE A 120 20.98 -27.64 9.88
N GLY A 121 20.54 -26.42 9.59
CA GLY A 121 19.20 -25.95 9.91
C GLY A 121 19.03 -24.46 9.68
N GLY A 122 18.09 -23.86 10.39
CA GLY A 122 17.83 -22.43 10.30
C GLY A 122 17.30 -21.84 11.60
N ILE A 123 17.47 -20.53 11.73
CA ILE A 123 16.87 -19.73 12.80
C ILE A 123 15.87 -18.76 12.18
N GLU A 124 14.74 -18.58 12.86
CA GLU A 124 13.80 -17.51 12.58
C GLU A 124 13.65 -16.65 13.83
N LEU A 125 13.80 -15.35 13.64
CA LEU A 125 13.48 -14.32 14.63
C LEU A 125 12.22 -13.61 14.16
N PHE A 126 11.28 -13.36 15.07
CA PHE A 126 10.04 -12.69 14.74
C PHE A 126 9.66 -11.66 15.79
N ARG A 127 9.27 -10.48 15.33
CA ARG A 127 8.80 -9.37 16.17
C ARG A 127 7.30 -9.26 16.11
N ASP A 128 6.65 -9.12 17.26
CA ASP A 128 5.22 -8.84 17.34
C ASP A 128 4.89 -7.43 16.81
N MET A 129 4.05 -7.38 15.78
CA MET A 129 3.60 -6.16 15.12
C MET A 129 2.17 -5.78 15.50
N THR A 130 1.56 -6.43 16.48
CA THR A 130 0.15 -6.27 16.87
C THR A 130 -0.19 -4.83 17.22
N LEU A 131 0.64 -4.16 18.04
CA LEU A 131 0.40 -2.78 18.44
C LEU A 131 0.51 -1.81 17.25
N LEU A 132 1.55 -1.97 16.42
CA LEU A 132 1.72 -1.14 15.23
C LEU A 132 0.56 -1.33 14.24
N MET A 133 0.18 -2.58 13.97
CA MET A 133 -0.96 -2.91 13.10
C MET A 133 -2.26 -2.30 13.63
N ARG A 134 -2.49 -2.35 14.95
CA ARG A 134 -3.67 -1.71 15.56
C ARG A 134 -3.68 -0.20 15.35
N ASP A 135 -2.54 0.47 15.50
CA ASP A 135 -2.46 1.92 15.31
C ASP A 135 -2.55 2.32 13.83
N LEU A 136 -1.99 1.51 12.92
CA LEU A 136 -2.18 1.68 11.47
C LEU A 136 -3.64 1.49 11.05
N MET A 137 -4.34 0.50 11.60
CA MET A 137 -5.77 0.31 11.35
C MET A 137 -6.60 1.50 11.85
N LYS A 138 -6.24 2.12 12.98
CA LYS A 138 -6.88 3.37 13.42
C LYS A 138 -6.58 4.52 12.46
N ALA A 139 -5.33 4.66 12.02
CA ALA A 139 -4.95 5.68 11.05
C ALA A 139 -5.71 5.52 9.72
N ARG A 140 -5.90 4.28 9.25
CA ARG A 140 -6.73 3.95 8.09
C ARG A 140 -8.16 4.44 8.26
N MET A 141 -8.82 4.12 9.37
CA MET A 141 -10.19 4.59 9.61
C MET A 141 -10.28 6.12 9.58
N ILE A 142 -9.30 6.81 10.16
CA ILE A 142 -9.23 8.28 10.13
C ILE A 142 -9.07 8.78 8.69
N GLN A 143 -8.15 8.19 7.92
CA GLN A 143 -7.89 8.57 6.53
C GLN A 143 -9.11 8.31 5.64
N GLU A 144 -9.71 7.12 5.70
CA GLU A 144 -10.92 6.77 4.93
C GLU A 144 -12.06 7.74 5.23
N HIS A 145 -12.29 8.07 6.50
CA HIS A 145 -13.32 9.04 6.87
C HIS A 145 -13.00 10.45 6.40
N ALA A 146 -11.73 10.88 6.47
CA ALA A 146 -11.32 12.21 6.03
C ALA A 146 -11.40 12.39 4.51
N LEU A 147 -11.24 11.31 3.74
CA LEU A 147 -11.31 11.32 2.27
C LEU A 147 -12.70 11.03 1.71
N GLU A 148 -13.64 10.59 2.55
CA GLU A 148 -15.01 10.27 2.14
C GLU A 148 -15.67 11.47 1.44
N CYS A 149 -16.02 11.30 0.17
CA CYS A 149 -16.77 12.27 -0.60
C CYS A 149 -18.18 11.76 -0.84
N ARG A 150 -19.18 12.50 -0.37
CA ARG A 150 -20.60 12.23 -0.67
C ARG A 150 -21.12 13.32 -1.57
N LEU A 151 -21.35 12.95 -2.82
CA LEU A 151 -22.10 13.79 -3.75
C LEU A 151 -23.58 13.44 -3.66
N GLU A 152 -24.43 14.46 -3.73
CA GLU A 152 -25.87 14.27 -3.86
C GLU A 152 -26.19 13.60 -5.20
N ASP A 153 -27.25 12.81 -5.24
CA ASP A 153 -27.73 12.20 -6.48
C ASP A 153 -28.13 13.28 -7.49
N ASP A 154 -27.45 13.32 -8.64
CA ASP A 154 -27.78 14.19 -9.76
C ASP A 154 -28.18 13.33 -10.96
N PRO A 155 -29.42 13.42 -11.48
CA PRO A 155 -29.85 12.59 -12.59
C PRO A 155 -29.10 12.85 -13.90
N ARG A 156 -28.30 13.93 -13.97
CA ARG A 156 -27.52 14.31 -15.15
C ARG A 156 -26.13 13.69 -15.17
N VAL A 157 -25.61 13.21 -14.03
CA VAL A 157 -24.24 12.69 -13.92
C VAL A 157 -24.11 11.63 -12.83
N GLY A 158 -23.39 10.55 -13.13
CA GLY A 158 -23.02 9.53 -12.15
C GLY A 158 -21.58 9.72 -11.65
N PHE A 159 -21.34 9.43 -10.37
CA PHE A 159 -20.00 9.43 -9.79
C PHE A 159 -19.68 8.06 -9.20
N ALA A 160 -18.47 7.58 -9.48
CA ALA A 160 -17.93 6.36 -8.92
C ALA A 160 -16.50 6.61 -8.45
N THR A 161 -16.13 6.03 -7.31
CA THR A 161 -14.78 6.15 -6.73
C THR A 161 -14.29 4.79 -6.28
N LEU A 162 -13.00 4.54 -6.46
CA LEU A 162 -12.32 3.36 -5.95
C LEU A 162 -10.96 3.80 -5.42
N GLN A 163 -10.71 3.56 -4.13
CA GLN A 163 -9.42 3.82 -3.51
C GLN A 163 -8.91 2.53 -2.89
N VAL A 164 -7.74 2.09 -3.34
CA VAL A 164 -7.04 0.91 -2.82
C VAL A 164 -5.60 1.32 -2.52
N SER A 165 -5.22 1.36 -1.25
CA SER A 165 -3.86 1.68 -0.85
C SER A 165 -2.94 0.47 -0.99
N HIS A 166 -1.67 0.69 -1.37
CA HIS A 166 -0.65 -0.36 -1.40
C HIS A 166 -0.40 -0.96 0.01
N GLY A 167 -0.41 -0.09 1.03
CA GLY A 167 -0.34 -0.49 2.45
C GLY A 167 -1.66 -0.30 3.18
N ILE A 168 -1.62 -0.23 4.51
CA ILE A 168 -2.81 0.03 5.35
C ILE A 168 -3.32 1.48 5.18
N VAL A 169 -2.40 2.41 4.92
CA VAL A 169 -2.65 3.82 4.61
C VAL A 169 -1.87 4.20 3.36
N GLY A 170 -2.33 5.19 2.60
CA GLY A 170 -1.78 5.55 1.30
C GLY A 170 -1.59 7.05 1.06
N GLY A 171 -0.84 7.37 0.02
CA GLY A 171 -0.58 8.74 -0.43
C GLY A 171 -1.69 9.33 -1.32
N ASP A 172 -2.48 8.48 -1.95
CA ASP A 172 -3.54 8.89 -2.87
C ASP A 172 -4.59 9.76 -2.17
N PHE A 173 -4.97 10.83 -2.85
CA PHE A 173 -5.94 11.82 -2.40
C PHE A 173 -6.95 12.05 -3.51
N TYR A 174 -8.23 12.15 -3.17
CA TYR A 174 -9.25 12.61 -4.10
C TYR A 174 -10.29 13.47 -3.41
N ARG A 175 -10.93 14.35 -4.18
CA ARG A 175 -12.11 15.11 -3.76
C ARG A 175 -13.09 15.25 -4.89
N ALA A 176 -14.37 15.27 -4.52
CA ALA A 176 -15.45 15.62 -5.42
C ALA A 176 -16.44 16.51 -4.66
N VAL A 177 -16.68 17.72 -5.15
CA VAL A 177 -17.58 18.69 -4.51
C VAL A 177 -18.47 19.36 -5.52
N ARG A 178 -19.70 19.66 -5.11
CA ARG A 178 -20.63 20.48 -5.89
C ARG A 178 -20.33 21.95 -5.63
N LEU A 179 -20.05 22.71 -6.67
CA LEU A 179 -19.75 24.15 -6.58
C LEU A 179 -21.03 24.99 -6.62
N ASN A 180 -21.97 24.60 -7.49
CA ASN A 180 -23.25 25.27 -7.68
C ASN A 180 -24.27 24.32 -8.34
N ALA A 181 -25.35 24.87 -8.88
CA ALA A 181 -26.44 24.09 -9.48
C ALA A 181 -25.96 23.13 -10.59
N ASP A 182 -24.95 23.53 -11.36
CA ASP A 182 -24.52 22.88 -12.59
C ASP A 182 -23.05 22.46 -12.60
N GLU A 183 -22.23 22.94 -11.66
CA GLU A 183 -20.79 22.68 -11.67
C GLU A 183 -20.32 21.82 -10.50
N TYR A 184 -19.43 20.89 -10.81
CA TYR A 184 -18.73 20.03 -9.85
C TYR A 184 -17.22 20.19 -10.04
N ALA A 185 -16.47 20.25 -8.94
CA ALA A 185 -15.02 20.17 -8.95
C ALA A 185 -14.57 18.78 -8.48
N LEU A 186 -13.68 18.18 -9.26
CA LEU A 186 -13.06 16.88 -9.03
C LEU A 186 -11.56 17.08 -8.93
N MET A 187 -10.92 16.43 -7.95
CA MET A 187 -9.47 16.40 -7.82
C MET A 187 -9.03 14.97 -7.54
N ILE A 188 -7.92 14.59 -8.16
CA ILE A 188 -7.13 13.44 -7.77
C ILE A 188 -5.69 13.90 -7.61
N ALA A 189 -4.98 13.32 -6.64
CA ALA A 189 -3.57 13.53 -6.46
C ALA A 189 -2.92 12.25 -5.95
N ASP A 190 -1.67 12.05 -6.34
CA ASP A 190 -0.82 10.98 -5.85
C ASP A 190 0.44 11.59 -5.25
N VAL A 191 0.72 11.18 -4.03
CA VAL A 191 1.76 11.73 -3.18
C VAL A 191 2.97 10.82 -3.25
N MET A 192 4.15 11.40 -3.47
CA MET A 192 5.37 10.60 -3.63
C MET A 192 5.65 9.66 -2.45
N GLY A 193 6.14 8.47 -2.77
CA GLY A 193 6.49 7.43 -1.80
C GLY A 193 5.29 6.55 -1.43
N HIS A 194 5.41 5.81 -0.34
CA HIS A 194 4.37 4.91 0.13
C HIS A 194 4.33 4.83 1.66
N GLY A 195 3.26 4.25 2.21
CA GLY A 195 3.10 4.01 3.64
C GLY A 195 2.82 5.27 4.46
N ILE A 196 3.26 5.24 5.72
CA ILE A 196 2.85 6.23 6.75
C ILE A 196 3.21 7.66 6.35
N ALA A 197 4.42 7.88 5.82
CA ALA A 197 4.88 9.22 5.44
C ALA A 197 3.98 9.82 4.35
N SER A 198 3.73 9.08 3.26
CA SER A 198 2.83 9.51 2.18
C SER A 198 1.40 9.79 2.68
N ALA A 199 0.90 9.01 3.63
CA ALA A 199 -0.42 9.19 4.21
C ALA A 199 -0.55 10.48 5.05
N LEU A 200 0.48 10.84 5.81
CA LEU A 200 0.49 12.11 6.54
C LEU A 200 0.42 13.31 5.59
N TYR A 201 1.12 13.21 4.47
CA TYR A 201 1.09 14.23 3.45
C TYR A 201 -0.23 14.28 2.68
N CYS A 202 -0.86 13.13 2.41
CA CYS A 202 -2.25 13.06 1.93
C CYS A 202 -3.20 13.82 2.87
N MET A 203 -3.06 13.67 4.19
CA MET A 203 -3.84 14.44 5.16
C MET A 203 -3.53 15.94 5.17
N GLN A 204 -2.30 16.32 4.84
CA GLN A 204 -1.93 17.72 4.61
C GLN A 204 -2.60 18.27 3.34
N MET A 205 -2.62 17.50 2.25
CA MET A 205 -3.35 17.83 1.02
C MET A 205 -4.84 18.03 1.31
N ARG A 206 -5.42 17.13 2.11
CA ARG A 206 -6.81 17.21 2.57
C ARG A 206 -7.08 18.49 3.34
N ALA A 207 -6.20 18.88 4.27
CA ALA A 207 -6.35 20.14 5.00
C ALA A 207 -6.23 21.38 4.09
N LEU A 208 -5.28 21.36 3.14
CA LEU A 208 -5.10 22.44 2.17
C LEU A 208 -6.29 22.57 1.22
N TRP A 209 -6.91 21.46 0.82
CA TRP A 209 -8.13 21.50 0.03
C TRP A 209 -9.23 22.28 0.75
N ASP A 210 -9.49 21.98 2.03
CA ASP A 210 -10.55 22.69 2.77
C ASP A 210 -10.23 24.18 2.97
N GLU A 211 -8.95 24.53 3.18
CA GLU A 211 -8.54 25.95 3.22
C GLU A 211 -8.84 26.67 1.90
N LEU A 212 -8.73 25.96 0.77
CA LEU A 212 -8.76 26.53 -0.58
C LEU A 212 -10.02 26.16 -1.36
N GLU A 213 -11.05 25.60 -0.71
CA GLU A 213 -12.25 25.09 -1.37
C GLU A 213 -12.99 26.18 -2.15
N GLU A 214 -12.92 27.43 -1.70
CA GLU A 214 -13.48 28.59 -2.41
C GLU A 214 -12.87 28.79 -3.82
N LEU A 215 -11.65 28.29 -4.06
CA LEU A 215 -10.98 28.34 -5.36
C LEU A 215 -11.31 27.12 -6.25
N ALA A 216 -12.09 26.15 -5.77
CA ALA A 216 -12.33 24.91 -6.50
C ALA A 216 -13.03 25.10 -7.85
N GLY A 217 -13.69 26.23 -8.08
CA GLY A 217 -14.24 26.62 -9.39
C GLY A 217 -13.22 27.11 -10.43
N ASP A 218 -11.96 27.29 -10.06
CA ASP A 218 -10.85 27.63 -10.95
C ASP A 218 -9.69 26.65 -10.75
N PRO A 219 -9.56 25.62 -11.63
CA PRO A 219 -8.56 24.57 -11.45
C PRO A 219 -7.13 25.11 -11.50
N GLY A 220 -6.87 26.16 -12.28
CA GLY A 220 -5.54 26.77 -12.37
C GLY A 220 -5.18 27.55 -11.11
N ALA A 221 -6.13 28.34 -10.58
CA ALA A 221 -5.95 29.09 -9.34
C ALA A 221 -5.77 28.17 -8.13
N LEU A 222 -6.63 27.16 -7.99
CA LEU A 222 -6.53 26.15 -6.92
C LEU A 222 -5.17 25.45 -6.94
N MET A 223 -4.78 24.89 -8.10
CA MET A 223 -3.51 24.17 -8.24
C MET A 223 -2.29 25.07 -7.96
N THR A 224 -2.34 26.33 -8.40
CA THR A 224 -1.27 27.31 -8.12
C THR A 224 -1.15 27.61 -6.62
N ALA A 225 -2.29 27.80 -5.94
CA ALA A 225 -2.33 28.05 -4.50
C ALA A 225 -1.84 26.84 -3.69
N MET A 226 -2.32 25.64 -4.02
CA MET A 226 -1.87 24.38 -3.42
C MET A 226 -0.37 24.18 -3.62
N ASN A 227 0.15 24.35 -4.84
CA ASN A 227 1.58 24.24 -5.14
C ASN A 227 2.44 25.18 -4.28
N SER A 228 2.04 26.46 -4.19
CA SER A 228 2.73 27.44 -3.35
C SER A 228 2.74 27.07 -1.87
N ARG A 229 1.66 26.48 -1.35
CA ARG A 229 1.54 26.05 0.06
C ARG A 229 2.37 24.79 0.32
N LEU A 230 2.24 23.78 -0.53
CA LEU A 230 3.02 22.55 -0.45
C LEU A 230 4.52 22.82 -0.57
N HIS A 231 4.94 23.67 -1.50
CA HIS A 231 6.35 24.01 -1.67
C HIS A 231 6.99 24.62 -0.41
N ARG A 232 6.23 25.43 0.34
CA ARG A 232 6.72 25.97 1.62
C ARG A 232 6.81 24.92 2.72
N LEU A 233 5.93 23.92 2.69
CA LEU A 233 5.96 22.79 3.64
C LEU A 233 7.07 21.79 3.30
N ALA A 234 7.38 21.64 2.01
CA ALA A 234 8.30 20.65 1.45
C ALA A 234 9.79 21.03 1.48
N GLN A 235 10.17 22.23 1.94
CA GLN A 235 11.50 22.81 1.73
C GLN A 235 12.70 21.99 2.26
N ARG A 236 12.46 20.98 3.11
CA ARG A 236 13.52 20.12 3.66
C ARG A 236 13.55 18.71 3.06
N ASP A 237 12.41 18.17 2.66
CA ASP A 237 12.26 16.75 2.33
C ASP A 237 11.98 16.50 0.83
N LEU A 238 12.04 17.56 -0.01
CA LEU A 238 11.77 17.50 -1.46
C LEU A 238 10.45 16.80 -1.81
N TYR A 239 9.44 17.02 -0.97
CA TYR A 239 8.11 16.46 -1.11
C TYR A 239 7.37 17.02 -2.33
N PHE A 240 6.74 16.12 -3.12
CA PHE A 240 5.86 16.50 -4.21
C PHE A 240 4.68 15.54 -4.38
N ALA A 241 3.66 16.02 -5.10
CA ALA A 241 2.51 15.22 -5.48
C ALA A 241 2.16 15.47 -6.94
N THR A 242 1.84 14.40 -7.69
CA THR A 242 1.15 14.57 -8.97
C THR A 242 -0.32 14.87 -8.72
N ALA A 243 -0.96 15.67 -9.56
CA ALA A 243 -2.39 15.97 -9.38
C ALA A 243 -3.08 16.37 -10.68
N ALA A 244 -4.40 16.16 -10.71
CA ALA A 244 -5.28 16.69 -11.74
C ALA A 244 -6.56 17.23 -11.10
N VAL A 245 -7.03 18.38 -11.59
CA VAL A 245 -8.29 19.01 -11.17
C VAL A 245 -9.15 19.22 -12.40
N VAL A 246 -10.44 18.87 -12.30
CA VAL A 246 -11.46 19.06 -13.32
C VAL A 246 -12.64 19.82 -12.72
N VAL A 247 -13.11 20.85 -13.40
CA VAL A 247 -14.39 21.52 -13.11
C VAL A 247 -15.34 21.21 -14.25
N LEU A 248 -16.38 20.42 -13.98
CA LEU A 248 -17.36 19.94 -14.95
C LEU A 248 -18.68 20.67 -14.78
N ASN A 249 -19.18 21.27 -15.86
CA ASN A 249 -20.56 21.75 -15.96
C ASN A 249 -21.45 20.63 -16.52
N VAL A 250 -22.31 20.05 -15.67
CA VAL A 250 -23.12 18.86 -16.02
C VAL A 250 -24.30 19.18 -16.94
N SER A 251 -24.72 20.45 -17.01
CA SER A 251 -25.80 20.88 -17.91
C SER A 251 -25.35 21.01 -19.36
N THR A 252 -24.05 21.24 -19.59
CA THR A 252 -23.48 21.44 -20.93
C THR A 252 -22.45 20.37 -21.31
N GLY A 253 -21.93 19.63 -20.35
CA GLY A 253 -20.80 18.73 -20.53
C GLY A 253 -19.45 19.46 -20.69
N MET A 254 -19.43 20.79 -20.67
CA MET A 254 -18.19 21.55 -20.76
C MET A 254 -17.38 21.38 -19.47
N PHE A 255 -16.07 21.18 -19.61
CA PHE A 255 -15.18 21.13 -18.46
C PHE A 255 -13.90 21.92 -18.67
N ARG A 256 -13.34 22.39 -17.56
CA ARG A 256 -12.02 23.01 -17.45
C ARG A 256 -11.14 22.13 -16.60
N TYR A 257 -9.86 22.00 -16.93
CA TYR A 257 -8.95 21.16 -16.16
C TYR A 257 -7.53 21.73 -16.11
N ALA A 258 -6.80 21.35 -15.08
CA ALA A 258 -5.37 21.62 -14.89
C ALA A 258 -4.67 20.36 -14.35
N MET A 259 -3.40 20.15 -14.72
CA MET A 259 -2.64 18.97 -14.28
C MET A 259 -1.23 19.34 -13.83
N ALA A 260 -0.68 18.56 -12.90
CA ALA A 260 0.65 18.66 -12.34
C ALA A 260 1.35 17.30 -12.40
N GLY A 261 1.94 16.95 -13.55
CA GLY A 261 2.71 15.70 -13.72
C GLY A 261 1.91 14.40 -13.57
N HIS A 262 0.58 14.46 -13.48
CA HIS A 262 -0.30 13.32 -13.24
C HIS A 262 -0.57 12.50 -14.51
N PRO A 263 -0.93 11.21 -14.41
CA PRO A 263 -1.39 10.43 -15.55
C PRO A 263 -2.50 11.13 -16.35
N PRO A 264 -2.55 10.91 -17.68
CA PRO A 264 -3.57 11.53 -18.54
C PRO A 264 -4.99 11.21 -18.07
N ILE A 265 -5.87 12.20 -17.99
CA ILE A 265 -7.31 11.97 -17.79
C ILE A 265 -7.85 11.30 -19.05
N LEU A 266 -8.68 10.26 -18.90
CA LEU A 266 -9.30 9.59 -20.04
C LEU A 266 -10.74 10.05 -20.20
N ILE A 267 -11.14 10.28 -21.46
CA ILE A 267 -12.56 10.28 -21.83
C ILE A 267 -12.85 8.94 -22.50
N LEU A 268 -13.71 8.14 -21.91
CA LEU A 268 -14.20 6.89 -22.46
C LEU A 268 -15.38 7.20 -23.38
N CYS A 269 -15.22 6.89 -24.67
CA CYS A 269 -16.19 7.19 -25.70
C CYS A 269 -17.25 6.08 -25.80
N VAL A 270 -18.48 6.48 -26.11
CA VAL A 270 -19.54 5.54 -26.49
C VAL A 270 -19.05 4.65 -27.64
N GLY A 271 -19.09 3.32 -27.45
CA GLY A 271 -18.61 2.35 -28.44
C GLY A 271 -17.18 1.83 -28.24
N GLY A 272 -16.52 2.15 -27.11
CA GLY A 272 -15.31 1.46 -26.65
C GLY A 272 -13.97 2.09 -27.05
N GLY A 273 -14.00 3.31 -27.60
CA GLY A 273 -12.82 4.15 -27.84
C GLY A 273 -12.49 5.05 -26.64
N PHE A 274 -11.35 5.77 -26.69
CA PHE A 274 -11.02 6.74 -25.64
C PHE A 274 -10.18 7.91 -26.17
N ARG A 275 -10.21 9.03 -25.45
CA ARG A 275 -9.37 10.22 -25.67
C ARG A 275 -8.52 10.49 -24.44
N ARG A 276 -7.26 10.90 -24.63
CA ARG A 276 -6.37 11.30 -23.54
C ARG A 276 -6.32 12.82 -23.43
N LEU A 277 -6.55 13.34 -22.24
CA LEU A 277 -6.34 14.73 -21.91
C LEU A 277 -5.02 14.86 -21.16
N THR A 278 -4.13 15.69 -21.69
CA THR A 278 -2.85 16.00 -21.06
C THR A 278 -2.70 17.51 -20.92
N ALA A 279 -1.90 17.91 -19.93
CA ALA A 279 -1.43 19.27 -19.77
C ALA A 279 0.04 19.25 -19.33
N PRO A 280 0.88 20.18 -19.83
CA PRO A 280 2.23 20.34 -19.32
C PRO A 280 2.17 20.87 -17.90
N GLY A 281 3.11 20.43 -17.06
CA GLY A 281 3.19 20.89 -15.68
C GLY A 281 4.14 20.02 -14.87
N MET A 282 4.80 20.61 -13.88
CA MET A 282 5.57 19.85 -12.90
C MET A 282 4.66 19.43 -11.74
N ALA A 283 5.08 18.41 -10.99
CA ALA A 283 4.38 18.00 -9.78
C ALA A 283 4.26 19.15 -8.78
N LEU A 284 3.16 19.16 -8.02
CA LEU A 284 2.91 20.12 -6.96
C LEU A 284 4.01 20.03 -5.89
N GLY A 285 4.46 21.17 -5.38
CA GLY A 285 5.45 21.26 -4.30
C GLY A 285 6.90 21.38 -4.77
N LEU A 286 7.22 21.00 -6.01
CA LEU A 286 8.60 21.04 -6.53
C LEU A 286 9.13 22.49 -6.69
N ILE A 287 8.38 23.33 -7.39
CA ILE A 287 8.76 24.72 -7.65
C ILE A 287 7.58 25.63 -7.32
N GLY A 288 7.69 26.40 -6.23
CA GLY A 288 6.57 27.17 -5.70
C GLY A 288 6.05 28.30 -6.60
N SER A 289 6.82 28.77 -7.57
CA SER A 289 6.45 29.85 -8.48
C SER A 289 5.67 29.40 -9.73
N ILE A 290 5.45 28.10 -9.90
CA ILE A 290 4.70 27.57 -11.05
C ILE A 290 3.24 27.99 -10.99
N LYS A 291 2.74 28.48 -12.12
CA LYS A 291 1.31 28.64 -12.42
C LYS A 291 0.85 27.53 -13.33
N PHE A 292 -0.34 27.01 -13.09
CA PHE A 292 -0.90 25.90 -13.86
C PHE A 292 -1.84 26.40 -14.95
N GLU A 293 -1.62 25.92 -16.18
CA GLU A 293 -2.44 26.27 -17.33
C GLU A 293 -3.81 25.57 -17.26
N ILE A 294 -4.86 26.33 -17.59
CA ILE A 294 -6.21 25.80 -17.73
C ILE A 294 -6.40 25.36 -19.18
N ARG A 295 -6.93 24.16 -19.34
CA ARG A 295 -7.38 23.62 -20.62
C ARG A 295 -8.86 23.30 -20.55
N GLU A 296 -9.50 23.23 -21.70
CA GLU A 296 -10.93 23.00 -21.79
C GLU A 296 -11.23 21.76 -22.63
N GLY A 297 -12.39 21.18 -22.41
CA GLY A 297 -12.91 20.09 -23.21
C GLY A 297 -14.41 19.94 -23.03
N GLN A 298 -14.96 18.96 -23.71
CA GLN A 298 -16.37 18.61 -23.62
C GLN A 298 -16.54 17.10 -23.46
N LEU A 299 -17.39 16.75 -22.51
CA LEU A 299 -17.90 15.42 -22.23
C LEU A 299 -19.25 15.29 -22.92
N LEU A 300 -19.39 14.34 -23.84
CA LEU A 300 -20.64 14.11 -24.55
C LEU A 300 -21.55 13.16 -23.74
N GLU A 301 -22.83 13.17 -24.07
CA GLU A 301 -23.80 12.27 -23.45
C GLU A 301 -23.38 10.80 -23.64
N GLY A 302 -23.37 10.04 -22.54
CA GLY A 302 -22.92 8.64 -22.52
C GLY A 302 -21.41 8.44 -22.46
N GLU A 303 -20.58 9.49 -22.55
CA GLU A 303 -19.15 9.40 -22.29
C GLU A 303 -18.84 9.44 -20.78
N SER A 304 -17.74 8.80 -20.39
CA SER A 304 -17.24 8.83 -19.00
C SER A 304 -15.89 9.55 -18.92
N LEU A 305 -15.68 10.33 -17.86
CA LEU A 305 -14.37 10.92 -17.54
C LEU A 305 -13.72 10.07 -16.43
N LEU A 306 -12.55 9.51 -16.71
CA LEU A 306 -11.79 8.66 -15.79
C LEU A 306 -10.48 9.34 -15.37
N MET A 307 -10.33 9.53 -14.06
CA MET A 307 -9.13 10.01 -13.38
C MET A 307 -8.56 8.84 -12.56
N TYR A 308 -7.25 8.61 -12.63
CA TYR A 308 -6.59 7.45 -11.98
C TYR A 308 -5.15 7.80 -11.64
N THR A 309 -4.64 7.17 -10.57
CA THR A 309 -3.21 7.19 -10.20
C THR A 309 -2.46 6.07 -10.94
N ASP A 310 -1.13 6.14 -10.98
CA ASP A 310 -0.28 5.11 -11.61
C ASP A 310 -0.49 3.72 -11.00
N GLY A 311 -0.86 3.63 -9.73
CA GLY A 311 -1.28 2.40 -9.06
C GLY A 311 -2.36 1.60 -9.81
N ALA A 312 -3.22 2.25 -10.61
CA ALA A 312 -4.19 1.56 -11.46
C ALA A 312 -3.58 0.84 -12.66
N LEU A 313 -2.39 1.25 -13.11
CA LEU A 313 -1.64 0.63 -14.22
C LEU A 313 -0.62 -0.39 -13.72
N GLU A 314 -0.11 -0.19 -12.51
CA GLU A 314 0.97 -0.98 -11.92
C GLU A 314 0.50 -2.24 -11.20
N LEU A 315 -0.79 -2.55 -11.24
CA LEU A 315 -1.33 -3.82 -10.74
C LEU A 315 -0.63 -5.00 -11.43
N ILE A 316 -0.06 -5.90 -10.66
CA ILE A 316 0.71 -7.05 -11.16
C ILE A 316 -0.16 -8.31 -11.08
N ASP A 317 -0.24 -9.06 -12.17
CA ASP A 317 -0.92 -10.35 -12.22
C ASP A 317 -0.05 -11.52 -11.67
N GLU A 318 -0.61 -12.72 -11.62
CA GLU A 318 0.11 -13.93 -11.16
C GLU A 318 1.37 -14.25 -11.98
N SER A 319 1.46 -13.74 -13.22
CA SER A 319 2.61 -13.94 -14.10
C SER A 319 3.71 -12.90 -13.92
N GLY A 320 3.50 -11.90 -13.04
CA GLY A 320 4.42 -10.80 -12.83
C GLY A 320 4.30 -9.67 -13.85
N CYS A 321 3.26 -9.68 -14.68
CA CYS A 321 3.01 -8.64 -15.67
C CYS A 321 2.13 -7.52 -15.10
N GLN A 322 2.52 -6.26 -15.36
CA GLN A 322 1.70 -5.11 -15.04
C GLN A 322 0.48 -5.04 -15.96
N LEU A 323 -0.67 -4.66 -15.40
CA LEU A 323 -1.93 -4.49 -16.11
C LEU A 323 -1.79 -3.50 -17.29
N GLY A 324 -1.10 -2.39 -17.03
CA GLY A 324 -0.86 -1.34 -18.00
C GLY A 324 -2.13 -0.68 -18.52
N MET A 325 -1.95 0.24 -19.47
CA MET A 325 -3.04 1.03 -20.04
C MET A 325 -4.04 0.18 -20.82
N GLU A 326 -3.56 -0.83 -21.55
CA GLU A 326 -4.43 -1.70 -22.35
C GLU A 326 -5.34 -2.55 -21.46
N GLY A 327 -4.80 -3.13 -20.38
CA GLY A 327 -5.57 -3.89 -19.41
C GLY A 327 -6.60 -3.02 -18.69
N LEU A 328 -6.24 -1.82 -18.25
CA LEU A 328 -7.19 -0.88 -17.63
C LEU A 328 -8.37 -0.57 -18.58
N LEU A 329 -8.09 -0.27 -19.84
CA LEU A 329 -9.13 -0.01 -20.84
C LEU A 329 -10.01 -1.23 -21.13
N GLU A 330 -9.45 -2.44 -21.09
CA GLU A 330 -10.22 -3.67 -21.24
C GLU A 330 -11.20 -3.87 -20.07
N ILE A 331 -10.76 -3.60 -18.84
CA ILE A 331 -11.62 -3.63 -17.65
C ILE A 331 -12.77 -2.63 -17.80
N CYS A 332 -12.48 -1.38 -18.17
CA CYS A 332 -13.52 -0.37 -18.39
C CYS A 332 -14.58 -0.86 -19.41
N ARG A 333 -14.15 -1.41 -20.56
CA ARG A 333 -15.09 -1.93 -21.57
C ARG A 333 -15.93 -3.10 -21.06
N LYS A 334 -15.36 -4.00 -20.25
CA LYS A 334 -16.08 -5.14 -19.67
C LYS A 334 -17.16 -4.70 -18.68
N GLU A 335 -16.89 -3.67 -17.90
CA GLU A 335 -17.82 -3.07 -16.94
C GLU A 335 -18.82 -2.09 -17.59
N GLY A 336 -18.77 -1.92 -18.91
CA GLY A 336 -19.69 -1.06 -19.66
C GLY A 336 -19.40 0.43 -19.55
N LEU A 337 -18.15 0.80 -19.23
CA LEU A 337 -17.63 2.17 -19.24
C LEU A 337 -17.02 2.57 -20.59
#